data_AF-A0A067GGC5-F1
#
_entry.id   AF-A0A067GGC5-F1
#
_cell.length_a   1.000
_cell.length_b   1.000
_cell.length_c   1.000
_cell.angle_alpha   90.00
_cell.angle_beta   90.00
_cell.angle_gamma   90.00
#
_symmetry.space_group_name_H-M   'P 1'
#
loop_
_entity.id
_entity.type
_entity.pdbx_description
1 polymer ?
#
loop_
_entity_poly.entity_id
_entity_poly.type
_entity_poly.pdbx_seq_one_letter_code
_entity_poly.pdbx_strand_id
1 'polypeptide(L)'
;ATRFNDASSEFDVLVASDAIGMGLNLNISRIIFSTMKKFDGVELRDLTVPEVKQIAGRAGRYGSKFPVGEVTCLDSEDLPLLHKSLLEPSPMLESAGLFPNFDLIYMYSRLHPDSSLYGILEHFLENAKLSENYFFANCEEVLKVATVIDQLPLRLHEKYLFCISPVDMNDDISSQGLTQFATNYSKKGIVQLREIFTPGTLQVPKTQAALRELESIHKVGLFDFLF
;
A
#
# COMPACT_ATOMS: atom_id res chain seq x y z
N ALA A 1 16.94 -6.94 -7.48
CA ALA A 1 18.05 -6.03 -7.14
C ALA A 1 19.42 -6.69 -7.35
N THR A 2 19.71 -7.83 -6.72
CA THR A 2 21.05 -8.46 -6.77
C THR A 2 21.55 -8.75 -8.19
N ARG A 3 20.71 -9.39 -9.03
CA ARG A 3 21.07 -9.69 -10.42
C ARG A 3 21.41 -8.43 -11.24
N PHE A 4 20.61 -7.38 -11.12
CA PHE A 4 20.83 -6.11 -11.82
C PHE A 4 22.07 -5.35 -11.33
N ASN A 5 22.40 -5.45 -10.03
CA ASN A 5 23.57 -4.76 -9.48
C ASN A 5 24.89 -5.50 -9.76
N ASP A 6 24.82 -6.78 -10.11
CA ASP A 6 25.97 -7.63 -10.38
C ASP A 6 26.51 -7.36 -11.78
N ALA A 7 27.75 -6.86 -11.88
CA ALA A 7 28.38 -6.56 -13.16
C ALA A 7 28.84 -7.80 -13.93
N SER A 8 28.79 -8.99 -13.33
CA SER A 8 29.00 -10.25 -14.04
C SER A 8 27.70 -10.84 -14.59
N SER A 9 26.55 -10.21 -14.28
CA SER A 9 25.26 -10.65 -14.76
C SER A 9 24.97 -10.13 -16.17
N GLU A 10 24.23 -10.90 -16.96
CA GLU A 10 23.77 -10.50 -18.31
C GLU A 10 22.55 -9.55 -18.27
N PHE A 11 22.07 -9.18 -17.08
CA PHE A 11 20.86 -8.39 -16.89
C PHE A 11 21.15 -6.90 -16.65
N ASP A 12 21.39 -6.16 -17.73
CA ASP A 12 21.72 -4.72 -17.68
C ASP A 12 20.50 -3.78 -17.69
N VAL A 13 19.30 -4.31 -17.93
CA VAL A 13 18.06 -3.52 -18.03
C VAL A 13 17.09 -3.93 -16.93
N LEU A 14 16.55 -2.94 -16.22
CA LEU A 14 15.52 -3.10 -15.21
C LEU A 14 14.25 -2.36 -15.64
N VAL A 15 13.16 -3.11 -15.79
CA VAL A 15 11.81 -2.55 -15.93
C VAL A 15 11.15 -2.58 -14.57
N ALA A 16 10.71 -1.42 -14.07
CA ALA A 16 10.10 -1.31 -12.75
C ALA A 16 9.10 -0.16 -12.68
N SER A 17 8.18 -0.24 -11.72
CA SER A 17 7.29 0.87 -11.37
C SER A 17 8.00 1.91 -10.50
N ASP A 18 7.26 2.97 -10.14
CA ASP A 18 7.65 3.99 -9.17
C ASP A 18 8.09 3.44 -7.79
N ALA A 19 7.78 2.18 -7.48
CA ALA A 19 8.27 1.47 -6.29
C ALA A 19 9.79 1.52 -6.12
N ILE A 20 10.57 1.69 -7.20
CA ILE A 20 12.05 1.85 -7.10
C ILE A 20 12.48 3.17 -6.47
N GLY A 21 11.57 4.16 -6.37
CA GLY A 21 11.82 5.44 -5.74
C GLY A 21 12.26 5.31 -4.28
N MET A 22 11.92 4.18 -3.62
CA MET A 22 12.18 3.94 -2.21
C MET A 22 12.69 2.51 -1.94
N GLY A 23 13.32 2.29 -0.79
CA GLY A 23 13.51 0.96 -0.20
C GLY A 23 14.55 0.02 -0.82
N LEU A 24 14.99 0.23 -2.06
CA LEU A 24 16.01 -0.62 -2.71
C LEU A 24 17.35 0.12 -2.85
N ASN A 25 18.47 -0.60 -2.87
CA ASN A 25 19.76 -0.06 -3.30
C ASN A 25 20.05 -0.56 -4.72
N LEU A 26 20.01 0.34 -5.71
CA LEU A 26 20.16 0.00 -7.13
C LEU A 26 21.25 0.88 -7.75
N ASN A 27 22.13 0.27 -8.54
CA ASN A 27 23.19 0.96 -9.28
C ASN A 27 22.66 1.38 -10.66
N ILE A 28 21.92 2.48 -10.73
CA ILE A 28 21.28 2.95 -11.96
C ILE A 28 22.11 4.07 -12.60
N SER A 29 22.47 3.90 -13.87
CA SER A 29 23.11 4.94 -14.69
C SER A 29 22.09 5.90 -15.27
N ARG A 30 21.03 5.37 -15.87
CA ARG A 30 20.00 6.11 -16.57
C ARG A 30 18.60 5.67 -16.16
N ILE A 31 17.73 6.63 -15.88
CA ILE A 31 16.28 6.42 -15.74
C ILE A 31 15.61 6.84 -17.05
N ILE A 32 14.71 5.98 -17.55
CA ILE A 32 13.88 6.26 -18.73
C ILE A 32 12.42 6.16 -18.28
N PHE A 33 11.72 7.28 -18.26
CA PHE A 33 10.28 7.30 -18.00
C PHE A 33 9.54 6.77 -19.23
N SER A 34 8.80 5.67 -19.06
CA SER A 34 7.93 5.15 -20.13
C SER A 34 6.72 6.04 -20.38
N THR A 35 6.23 6.72 -19.35
CA THR A 35 5.19 7.75 -19.40
C THR A 35 5.33 8.65 -18.17
N MET A 36 4.93 9.91 -18.31
CA MET A 36 4.82 10.87 -17.20
C MET A 36 3.45 10.88 -16.53
N LYS A 37 2.58 9.90 -16.84
CA LYS A 37 1.23 9.79 -16.28
C LYS A 37 1.08 8.56 -15.39
N LYS A 38 0.27 8.68 -14.34
CA LYS A 38 -0.03 7.62 -13.37
C LYS A 38 -1.52 7.60 -13.05
N PHE A 39 -2.06 6.40 -12.87
CA PHE A 39 -3.39 6.20 -12.31
C PHE A 39 -3.30 6.22 -10.78
N ASP A 40 -4.04 7.11 -10.13
CA ASP A 40 -4.02 7.26 -8.67
C ASP A 40 -5.17 6.53 -7.95
N GLY A 41 -5.94 5.73 -8.69
CA GLY A 41 -7.14 5.05 -8.21
C GLY A 41 -8.42 5.67 -8.73
N VAL A 42 -8.38 6.94 -9.18
CA VAL A 42 -9.55 7.67 -9.68
C VAL A 42 -9.35 8.05 -11.14
N GLU A 43 -8.23 8.68 -11.46
CA GLU A 43 -7.97 9.17 -12.81
C GLU A 43 -6.50 9.02 -13.23
N LEU A 44 -6.27 9.18 -14.53
CA LEU A 44 -4.93 9.24 -15.08
C LEU A 44 -4.44 10.69 -15.01
N ARG A 45 -3.50 10.96 -14.11
CA ARG A 45 -2.91 12.29 -13.89
C ARG A 45 -1.41 12.31 -14.19
N ASP A 46 -0.86 13.50 -14.34
CA ASP A 46 0.59 13.68 -14.45
C ASP A 46 1.29 13.37 -13.12
N LEU A 47 2.56 12.94 -13.20
CA LEU A 47 3.42 12.77 -12.03
C LEU A 47 3.69 14.10 -11.35
N THR A 48 3.64 14.11 -10.02
CA THR A 48 3.97 15.29 -9.22
C THR A 48 5.48 15.56 -9.19
N VAL A 49 5.87 16.80 -8.91
CA VAL A 49 7.29 17.20 -8.78
C VAL A 49 8.07 16.29 -7.80
N PRO A 50 7.55 15.96 -6.59
CA PRO A 50 8.22 15.03 -5.70
C PRO A 50 8.35 13.61 -6.27
N GLU A 51 7.31 13.06 -6.92
CA GLU A 51 7.36 11.73 -7.54
C GLU A 51 8.44 11.67 -8.62
N VAL A 52 8.48 12.66 -9.54
CA VAL A 52 9.50 12.74 -10.59
C VAL A 52 10.90 12.81 -10.00
N LYS A 53 11.14 13.71 -9.04
CA LYS A 53 12.46 13.86 -8.40
C LYS A 53 12.89 12.62 -7.64
N GLN A 54 11.96 11.95 -6.96
CA GLN A 54 12.25 10.74 -6.20
C GLN A 54 12.69 9.60 -7.11
N ILE A 55 12.04 9.42 -8.27
CA ILE A 55 12.39 8.40 -9.25
C ILE A 55 13.67 8.80 -10.00
N ALA A 56 13.76 10.03 -10.49
CA ALA A 56 14.93 10.56 -11.22
C ALA A 56 16.22 10.49 -10.38
N GLY A 57 16.14 10.84 -9.10
CA GLY A 57 17.25 10.80 -8.15
C GLY A 57 17.76 9.39 -7.81
N ARG A 58 17.15 8.34 -8.38
CA ARG A 58 17.68 6.97 -8.31
C ARG A 58 18.87 6.75 -9.24
N ALA A 59 19.01 7.55 -10.30
CA ALA A 59 20.19 7.54 -11.15
C ALA A 59 21.36 8.26 -10.47
N GLY A 60 22.58 7.72 -10.61
CA GLY A 60 23.79 8.40 -10.17
C GLY A 60 23.95 8.54 -8.65
N ARG A 61 23.43 7.60 -7.86
CA ARG A 61 23.55 7.63 -6.39
C ARG A 61 25.01 7.65 -5.95
N TYR A 62 25.29 8.37 -4.87
CA TYR A 62 26.60 8.37 -4.22
C TYR A 62 27.01 6.93 -3.83
N GLY A 63 28.24 6.55 -4.18
CA GLY A 63 28.75 5.18 -3.98
C GLY A 63 28.32 4.17 -5.05
N SER A 64 27.53 4.59 -6.04
CA SER A 64 27.29 3.77 -7.24
C SER A 64 28.46 3.85 -8.21
N LYS A 65 28.51 2.92 -9.17
CA LYS A 65 29.50 2.91 -10.26
C LYS A 65 29.35 4.10 -11.22
N PHE A 66 28.23 4.80 -11.16
CA PHE A 66 27.88 5.89 -12.06
C PHE A 66 27.89 7.19 -11.26
N PRO A 67 28.96 8.00 -11.34
CA PRO A 67 29.04 9.25 -10.59
C PRO A 67 28.08 10.34 -11.11
N VAL A 68 27.59 10.18 -12.35
CA VAL A 68 26.61 11.05 -12.98
C VAL A 68 25.40 10.21 -13.37
N GLY A 69 24.20 10.66 -12.97
CA GLY A 69 22.93 10.04 -13.33
C GLY A 69 22.27 10.76 -14.51
N GLU A 70 21.72 9.98 -15.45
CA GLU A 70 20.99 10.49 -16.59
C GLU A 70 19.50 10.19 -16.46
N VAL A 71 18.65 11.07 -17.00
CA VAL A 71 17.19 10.92 -16.94
C VAL A 71 16.59 11.39 -18.26
N THR A 72 15.70 10.60 -18.85
CA THR A 72 15.00 10.92 -20.09
C THR A 72 13.60 10.29 -20.09
N CYS A 73 12.79 10.64 -21.08
CA CYS A 73 11.53 9.98 -21.39
C CYS A 73 11.69 9.08 -22.63
N LEU A 74 10.80 8.10 -22.78
CA LEU A 74 10.67 7.30 -23.99
C LEU A 74 10.07 8.15 -25.13
N ASP A 75 9.00 8.88 -24.82
CA ASP A 75 8.33 9.80 -25.74
C ASP A 75 8.86 11.23 -25.58
N SER A 76 9.15 11.91 -26.70
CA SER A 76 9.70 13.27 -26.68
C SER A 76 8.71 14.32 -26.18
N GLU A 77 7.40 14.03 -26.27
CA GLU A 77 6.33 14.92 -25.80
C GLU A 77 6.33 15.09 -24.27
N ASP A 78 6.88 14.11 -23.53
CA ASP A 78 6.95 14.11 -22.08
C ASP A 78 8.19 14.87 -21.53
N LEU A 79 9.21 15.11 -22.37
CA LEU A 79 10.45 15.77 -21.97
C LEU A 79 10.25 17.17 -21.37
N PRO A 80 9.37 18.05 -21.90
CA PRO A 80 9.14 19.37 -21.31
C PRO A 80 8.64 19.29 -19.86
N LEU A 81 7.73 18.36 -19.55
CA LEU A 81 7.22 18.16 -18.21
C LEU A 81 8.30 17.63 -17.25
N LEU A 82 9.12 16.68 -17.72
CA LEU A 82 10.26 16.17 -16.96
C LEU A 82 11.24 17.30 -16.59
N HIS A 83 11.67 18.09 -17.59
CA HIS A 83 12.60 19.20 -17.36
C HIS A 83 12.04 20.24 -16.39
N LYS A 84 10.77 20.62 -16.56
CA LYS A 84 10.08 21.54 -15.65
C LYS A 84 10.08 20.99 -14.22
N SER A 85 9.68 19.73 -14.05
CA SER A 85 9.56 19.10 -12.72
C SER A 85 10.90 18.98 -11.98
N LEU A 86 12.00 18.75 -12.69
CA LEU A 86 13.32 18.67 -12.08
C LEU A 86 13.84 20.02 -11.58
N LEU A 87 13.46 21.12 -12.25
CA LEU A 87 13.90 22.47 -11.93
C LEU A 87 13.02 23.16 -10.87
N GLU A 88 11.73 22.85 -10.82
CA GLU A 88 10.79 23.44 -9.86
C GLU A 88 11.09 23.01 -8.42
N PRO A 89 10.94 23.87 -7.41
CA PRO A 89 11.04 23.47 -6.01
C PRO A 89 9.91 22.50 -5.64
N SER A 90 10.16 21.57 -4.71
CA SER A 90 9.11 20.70 -4.21
C SER A 90 8.11 21.52 -3.37
N PRO A 91 6.79 21.32 -3.53
CA PRO A 91 5.78 22.03 -2.75
C PRO A 91 5.94 21.72 -1.26
N MET A 92 5.63 22.70 -0.40
CA MET A 92 5.56 22.49 1.04
C MET A 92 4.25 21.77 1.41
N LEU A 93 4.32 20.87 2.38
CA LEU A 93 3.14 20.20 2.91
C LEU A 93 2.43 21.14 3.89
N GLU A 94 1.13 21.36 3.67
CA GLU A 94 0.31 22.29 4.47
C GLU A 94 -0.49 21.58 5.57
N SER A 95 -0.74 20.27 5.41
CA SER A 95 -1.58 19.51 6.33
C SER A 95 -1.05 18.09 6.58
N ALA A 96 -1.52 17.47 7.67
CA ALA A 96 -1.16 16.11 8.06
C ALA A 96 -2.38 15.21 8.22
N GLY A 97 -2.24 13.96 7.78
CA GLY A 97 -3.27 12.94 7.93
C GLY A 97 -3.36 12.44 9.37
N LEU A 98 -4.57 12.33 9.89
CA LEU A 98 -4.90 11.71 11.17
C LEU A 98 -5.65 10.42 10.94
N PHE A 99 -5.48 9.48 11.86
CA PHE A 99 -6.21 8.23 11.87
C PHE A 99 -6.89 8.04 13.24
N PRO A 100 -8.15 7.60 13.31
CA PRO A 100 -8.83 7.34 14.57
C PRO A 100 -8.13 6.21 15.33
N ASN A 101 -7.45 6.53 16.43
CA ASN A 101 -6.82 5.52 17.27
C ASN A 101 -7.85 4.73 18.08
N PHE A 102 -7.45 3.57 18.62
CA PHE A 102 -8.34 2.71 19.40
C PHE A 102 -8.96 3.44 20.59
N ASP A 103 -8.18 4.24 21.33
CA ASP A 103 -8.67 4.91 22.54
C ASP A 103 -9.81 5.89 22.25
N LEU A 104 -9.72 6.65 21.16
CA LEU A 104 -10.78 7.55 20.73
C LEU A 104 -12.04 6.77 20.35
N ILE A 105 -11.89 5.68 19.59
CA ILE A 105 -13.00 4.82 19.17
C ILE A 105 -13.65 4.13 20.37
N TYR A 106 -12.84 3.65 21.33
CA TYR A 106 -13.33 3.06 22.57
C TYR A 106 -14.13 4.07 23.40
N MET A 107 -13.63 5.29 23.56
CA MET A 107 -14.36 6.34 24.26
C MET A 107 -15.66 6.71 23.53
N TYR A 108 -15.63 6.74 22.20
CA TYR A 108 -16.81 7.04 21.39
C TYR A 108 -17.89 5.96 21.46
N SER A 109 -17.47 4.69 21.50
CA SER A 109 -18.40 3.54 21.60
C SER A 109 -19.17 3.56 22.92
N ARG A 110 -18.61 4.13 23.99
CA ARG A 110 -19.30 4.29 25.28
C ARG A 110 -20.49 5.24 25.20
N LEU A 111 -20.48 6.18 24.25
CA LEU A 111 -21.58 7.10 23.99
C LEU A 111 -22.64 6.49 23.05
N HIS A 112 -22.29 5.42 22.34
CA HIS A 112 -23.14 4.74 21.34
C HIS A 112 -23.13 3.22 21.57
N PRO A 113 -23.68 2.72 22.69
CA PRO A 113 -23.53 1.33 23.10
C PRO A 113 -24.19 0.32 22.16
N ASP A 114 -25.21 0.74 21.40
CA ASP A 114 -25.95 -0.12 20.47
C ASP A 114 -25.41 -0.05 19.03
N SER A 115 -24.37 0.76 18.78
CA SER A 115 -23.79 0.92 17.45
C SER A 115 -22.72 -0.14 17.17
N SER A 116 -22.68 -0.59 15.92
CA SER A 116 -21.61 -1.46 15.43
C SER A 116 -20.28 -0.70 15.30
N LEU A 117 -19.14 -1.38 15.15
CA LEU A 117 -17.86 -0.70 14.94
C LEU A 117 -17.87 0.15 13.67
N TYR A 118 -18.47 -0.35 12.59
CA TYR A 118 -18.70 0.42 11.36
C TYR A 118 -19.44 1.73 11.67
N GLY A 119 -20.59 1.66 12.36
CA GLY A 119 -21.38 2.86 12.67
C GLY A 119 -20.64 3.84 13.58
N ILE A 120 -19.83 3.33 14.52
CA ILE A 120 -18.97 4.16 15.37
C ILE A 120 -17.90 4.88 14.53
N LEU A 121 -17.22 4.17 13.63
CA LEU A 121 -16.18 4.74 12.78
C LEU A 121 -16.75 5.76 11.79
N GLU A 122 -17.82 5.41 11.09
CA GLU A 122 -18.51 6.28 10.13
C GLU A 122 -18.95 7.58 10.82
N HIS A 123 -19.69 7.46 11.93
CA HIS A 123 -20.17 8.63 12.66
C HIS A 123 -19.02 9.45 13.25
N PHE A 124 -17.94 8.82 13.72
CA PHE A 124 -16.76 9.54 14.19
C PHE A 124 -16.11 10.35 13.05
N LEU A 125 -15.89 9.74 11.89
CA LEU A 125 -15.26 10.39 10.73
C LEU A 125 -16.10 11.56 10.18
N GLU A 126 -17.43 11.43 10.21
CA GLU A 126 -18.34 12.48 9.74
C GLU A 126 -18.46 13.67 10.71
N ASN A 127 -18.37 13.41 12.02
CA ASN A 127 -18.67 14.43 13.05
C ASN A 127 -17.43 15.01 13.75
N ALA A 128 -16.28 14.35 13.63
CA ALA A 128 -15.06 14.83 14.27
C ALA A 128 -14.58 16.14 13.63
N LYS A 129 -14.31 17.13 14.48
CA LYS A 129 -13.82 18.44 14.07
C LYS A 129 -12.30 18.47 14.12
N LEU A 130 -11.69 18.75 12.99
CA LEU A 130 -10.25 18.93 12.86
C LEU A 130 -9.92 20.41 12.65
N SER A 131 -8.73 20.84 13.09
CA SER A 131 -8.22 22.16 12.68
C SER A 131 -7.76 22.12 11.22
N GLU A 132 -7.64 23.28 10.59
CA GLU A 132 -7.36 23.43 9.15
C GLU A 132 -6.12 22.66 8.65
N ASN A 133 -5.13 22.45 9.51
CA ASN A 133 -3.89 21.75 9.15
C ASN A 133 -3.97 20.21 9.25
N TYR A 134 -5.15 19.65 9.49
CA TYR A 134 -5.33 18.19 9.57
C TYR A 134 -6.53 17.72 8.77
N PHE A 135 -6.41 16.50 8.26
CA PHE A 135 -7.48 15.78 7.58
C PHE A 135 -7.47 14.32 8.03
N PHE A 136 -8.60 13.62 7.90
CA PHE A 136 -8.58 12.17 8.09
C PHE A 136 -7.93 11.50 6.89
N ALA A 137 -6.98 10.60 7.15
CA ALA A 137 -6.47 9.70 6.12
C ALA A 137 -7.61 8.86 5.54
N ASN A 138 -7.42 8.34 4.32
CA ASN A 138 -8.43 7.50 3.68
C ASN A 138 -8.70 6.26 4.56
N CYS A 139 -9.95 6.14 5.04
CA CYS A 139 -10.41 5.04 5.90
C CYS A 139 -11.39 4.10 5.18
N GLU A 140 -11.49 4.16 3.85
CA GLU A 140 -12.44 3.36 3.07
C GLU A 140 -12.25 1.85 3.30
N GLU A 141 -11.01 1.35 3.20
CA GLU A 141 -10.71 -0.07 3.44
C GLU A 141 -11.03 -0.48 4.89
N VAL A 142 -10.77 0.40 5.86
CA VAL A 142 -11.09 0.16 7.29
C VAL A 142 -12.61 0.00 7.47
N LEU A 143 -13.40 0.84 6.82
CA LEU A 143 -14.87 0.74 6.84
C LEU A 143 -15.35 -0.55 6.15
N LYS A 144 -14.80 -0.91 4.98
CA LYS A 144 -15.11 -2.17 4.29
C LYS A 144 -14.85 -3.39 5.18
N VAL A 145 -13.71 -3.41 5.89
CA VAL A 145 -13.39 -4.48 6.83
C VAL A 145 -14.36 -4.48 8.01
N ALA A 146 -14.66 -3.32 8.59
CA ALA A 146 -15.59 -3.20 9.71
C ALA A 146 -16.97 -3.81 9.38
N THR A 147 -17.47 -3.61 8.15
CA THR A 147 -18.74 -4.20 7.69
C THR A 147 -18.75 -5.73 7.79
N VAL A 148 -17.64 -6.39 7.47
CA VAL A 148 -17.52 -7.86 7.52
C VAL A 148 -17.34 -8.35 8.95
N ILE A 149 -16.44 -7.69 9.69
CA ILE A 149 -16.02 -8.11 11.03
C ILE A 149 -17.11 -7.86 12.08
N ASP A 150 -18.01 -6.91 11.85
CA ASP A 150 -19.08 -6.60 12.79
C ASP A 150 -20.05 -7.76 13.06
N GLN A 151 -20.20 -8.66 12.08
CA GLN A 151 -21.03 -9.86 12.19
C GLN A 151 -20.43 -10.95 13.09
N LEU A 152 -19.15 -10.82 13.47
CA LEU A 152 -18.44 -11.81 14.26
C LEU A 152 -18.50 -11.49 15.76
N PRO A 153 -18.54 -12.51 16.64
CA PRO A 153 -18.61 -12.34 18.09
C PRO A 153 -17.23 -11.98 18.69
N LEU A 154 -16.66 -10.88 18.24
CA LEU A 154 -15.35 -10.37 18.63
C LEU A 154 -15.50 -9.17 19.57
N ARG A 155 -14.52 -8.98 20.46
CA ARG A 155 -14.42 -7.80 21.32
C ARG A 155 -14.06 -6.58 20.47
N LEU A 156 -14.44 -5.39 20.93
CA LEU A 156 -14.19 -4.13 20.21
C LEU A 156 -12.71 -3.95 19.82
N HIS A 157 -11.78 -4.28 20.74
CA HIS A 157 -10.35 -4.23 20.47
C HIS A 157 -9.91 -5.17 19.35
N GLU A 158 -10.41 -6.41 19.35
CA GLU A 158 -10.11 -7.41 18.32
C GLU A 158 -10.67 -6.96 16.97
N LYS A 159 -11.93 -6.46 16.96
CA LYS A 159 -12.54 -5.89 15.76
C LYS A 159 -11.71 -4.74 15.18
N TYR A 160 -11.26 -3.82 16.04
CA TYR A 160 -10.41 -2.71 15.63
C TYR A 160 -9.08 -3.17 15.03
N LEU A 161 -8.42 -4.15 15.67
CA LEU A 161 -7.18 -4.74 15.13
C LEU A 161 -7.36 -5.35 13.74
N PHE A 162 -8.47 -6.05 13.49
CA PHE A 162 -8.78 -6.54 12.15
C PHE A 162 -9.01 -5.40 11.16
N CYS A 163 -9.67 -4.32 11.57
CA CYS A 163 -9.96 -3.18 10.68
C CYS A 163 -8.70 -2.40 10.27
N ILE A 164 -7.67 -2.37 11.11
CA ILE A 164 -6.37 -1.74 10.76
C ILE A 164 -5.42 -2.69 10.02
N SER A 165 -5.85 -3.92 9.75
CA SER A 165 -5.06 -4.89 9.01
C SER A 165 -4.87 -4.44 7.56
N PRO A 166 -3.65 -4.53 7.00
CA PRO A 166 -3.40 -4.17 5.60
C PRO A 166 -3.98 -5.25 4.69
N VAL A 167 -5.23 -5.05 4.27
CA VAL A 167 -5.96 -5.92 3.34
C VAL A 167 -6.47 -5.09 2.17
N ASP A 168 -6.49 -5.69 0.99
CA ASP A 168 -7.20 -5.16 -0.17
C ASP A 168 -8.56 -5.86 -0.26
N MET A 169 -9.63 -5.18 0.13
CA MET A 169 -10.97 -5.76 0.12
C MET A 169 -11.56 -5.90 -1.29
N ASN A 170 -10.89 -5.38 -2.33
CA ASN A 170 -11.29 -5.54 -3.73
C ASN A 170 -10.68 -6.81 -4.37
N ASP A 171 -9.73 -7.46 -3.69
CA ASP A 171 -9.18 -8.75 -4.07
C ASP A 171 -9.95 -9.89 -3.38
N ASP A 172 -10.59 -10.74 -4.18
CA ASP A 172 -11.46 -11.82 -3.68
C ASP A 172 -10.73 -12.79 -2.73
N ILE A 173 -9.47 -13.11 -3.04
CA ILE A 173 -8.66 -14.03 -2.23
C ILE A 173 -8.31 -13.41 -0.89
N SER A 174 -7.90 -12.14 -0.89
CA SER A 174 -7.52 -11.39 0.31
C SER A 174 -8.72 -11.17 1.23
N SER A 175 -9.87 -10.77 0.68
CA SER A 175 -11.11 -10.56 1.44
C SER A 175 -11.67 -11.86 2.04
N GLN A 176 -11.66 -12.97 1.28
CA GLN A 176 -12.02 -14.29 1.79
C GLN A 176 -11.04 -14.77 2.86
N GLY A 177 -9.73 -14.58 2.65
CA GLY A 177 -8.69 -14.92 3.60
C GLY A 177 -8.87 -14.20 4.94
N LEU A 178 -9.16 -12.90 4.92
CA LEU A 178 -9.46 -12.11 6.11
C LEU A 178 -10.71 -12.63 6.83
N THR A 179 -11.79 -12.87 6.08
CA THR A 179 -13.06 -13.36 6.63
C THR A 179 -12.89 -14.72 7.31
N GLN A 180 -12.15 -15.63 6.68
CA GLN A 180 -11.83 -16.94 7.24
C GLN A 180 -10.94 -16.83 8.48
N PHE A 181 -9.90 -15.98 8.43
CA PHE A 181 -9.03 -15.73 9.57
C PHE A 181 -9.83 -15.22 10.77
N ALA A 182 -10.60 -14.15 10.59
CA ALA A 182 -11.40 -13.56 11.66
C ALA A 182 -12.46 -14.53 12.20
N THR A 183 -13.10 -15.31 11.33
CA THR A 183 -14.06 -16.34 11.74
C THR A 183 -13.39 -17.42 12.59
N ASN A 184 -12.21 -17.91 12.19
CA ASN A 184 -11.48 -18.91 12.96
C ASN A 184 -11.00 -18.34 14.30
N TYR A 185 -10.50 -17.11 14.30
CA TYR A 185 -10.09 -16.39 15.49
C TYR A 185 -11.25 -16.23 16.48
N SER A 186 -12.43 -15.82 16.01
CA SER A 186 -13.63 -15.66 16.86
C SER A 186 -14.06 -16.94 17.60
N LYS A 187 -13.71 -18.12 17.05
CA LYS A 187 -14.07 -19.42 17.63
C LYS A 187 -13.00 -19.96 18.58
N LYS A 188 -11.72 -19.78 18.24
CA LYS A 188 -10.58 -20.46 18.89
C LYS A 188 -9.64 -19.50 19.65
N GLY A 189 -9.69 -18.20 19.36
CA GLY A 189 -8.73 -17.18 19.82
C GLY A 189 -7.33 -17.28 19.21
N ILE A 190 -7.05 -18.34 18.43
CA ILE A 190 -5.78 -18.59 17.74
C ILE A 190 -6.11 -19.14 16.37
N VAL A 191 -5.34 -18.72 15.37
CA VAL A 191 -5.47 -19.20 14.00
C VAL A 191 -4.16 -19.86 13.57
N GLN A 192 -4.23 -21.12 13.17
CA GLN A 192 -3.07 -21.77 12.57
C GLN A 192 -3.09 -21.48 11.07
N LEU A 193 -2.00 -20.95 10.53
CA LEU A 193 -1.87 -20.68 9.09
C LEU A 193 -2.22 -21.86 8.19
N ARG A 194 -1.93 -23.08 8.64
CA ARG A 194 -2.27 -24.32 7.90
C ARG A 194 -3.77 -24.54 7.72
N GLU A 195 -4.61 -23.88 8.53
CA GLU A 195 -6.07 -23.91 8.42
C GLU A 195 -6.59 -22.93 7.35
N ILE A 196 -5.76 -21.98 6.92
CA ILE A 196 -6.07 -20.99 5.86
C ILE A 196 -5.37 -21.39 4.56
N PHE A 197 -4.11 -21.79 4.64
CA PHE A 197 -3.31 -22.24 3.51
C PHE A 197 -3.21 -23.76 3.50
N THR A 198 -3.82 -24.40 2.51
CA THR A 198 -3.66 -25.85 2.29
C THR A 198 -2.25 -26.15 1.78
N PRO A 199 -1.38 -26.82 2.56
CA PRO A 199 -0.02 -27.11 2.12
C PRO A 199 -0.03 -28.03 0.90
N GLY A 200 0.71 -27.67 -0.16
CA GLY A 200 0.88 -28.49 -1.37
C GLY A 200 -0.02 -28.13 -2.55
N THR A 201 -0.91 -27.15 -2.43
CA THR A 201 -1.71 -26.63 -3.56
C THR A 201 -0.94 -25.59 -4.40
N LEU A 202 0.09 -24.96 -3.85
CA LEU A 202 0.86 -23.93 -4.51
C LEU A 202 1.82 -24.54 -5.54
N GLN A 203 1.61 -24.21 -6.81
CA GLN A 203 2.50 -24.60 -7.90
C GLN A 203 3.26 -23.39 -8.44
N VAL A 204 4.41 -23.65 -9.07
CA VAL A 204 5.15 -22.59 -9.77
C VAL A 204 4.26 -22.01 -10.87
N PRO A 205 4.02 -20.68 -10.87
CA PRO A 205 3.08 -20.07 -11.79
C PRO A 205 3.63 -20.14 -13.22
N LYS A 206 2.78 -20.51 -14.18
CA LYS A 206 3.10 -20.55 -15.61
C LYS A 206 2.44 -19.42 -16.42
N THR A 207 1.54 -18.68 -15.79
CA THR A 207 0.78 -17.58 -16.39
C THR A 207 0.77 -16.37 -15.46
N GLN A 208 0.53 -15.18 -16.02
CA GLN A 208 0.42 -13.95 -15.21
C GLN A 208 -0.74 -14.03 -14.21
N ALA A 209 -1.85 -14.67 -14.57
CA ALA A 209 -2.98 -14.88 -13.68
C ALA A 209 -2.61 -15.76 -12.47
N ALA A 210 -1.91 -16.87 -12.70
CA ALA A 210 -1.44 -17.73 -11.62
C ALA A 210 -0.40 -17.04 -10.72
N LEU A 211 0.43 -16.14 -11.27
CA LEU A 211 1.34 -15.33 -10.46
C LEU A 211 0.57 -14.35 -9.55
N ARG A 212 -0.43 -13.65 -10.10
CA ARG A 212 -1.30 -12.75 -9.32
C ARG A 212 -2.02 -13.48 -8.19
N GLU A 213 -2.53 -14.68 -8.47
CA GLU A 213 -3.17 -15.53 -7.45
C GLU A 213 -2.20 -15.83 -6.30
N LEU A 214 -0.95 -16.22 -6.60
CA LEU A 214 0.08 -16.45 -5.58
C LEU A 214 0.46 -15.19 -4.81
N GLU A 215 0.50 -14.03 -5.48
CA GLU A 215 0.73 -12.73 -4.83
C GLU A 215 -0.40 -12.41 -3.84
N SER A 216 -1.67 -12.61 -4.22
CA SER A 216 -2.82 -12.41 -3.34
C SER A 216 -2.81 -13.39 -2.15
N ILE A 217 -2.46 -14.66 -2.37
CA ILE A 217 -2.25 -15.64 -1.29
C ILE A 217 -1.14 -15.19 -0.33
N HIS A 218 -0.04 -14.65 -0.86
CA HIS A 218 1.04 -14.12 -0.03
C HIS A 218 0.60 -12.95 0.84
N LYS A 219 -0.26 -12.06 0.33
CA LYS A 219 -0.83 -10.94 1.11
C LYS A 219 -1.63 -11.42 2.31
N VAL A 220 -2.39 -12.51 2.18
CA VAL A 220 -3.14 -13.11 3.31
C VAL A 220 -2.19 -13.56 4.44
N GLY A 221 -0.96 -13.96 4.11
CA GLY A 221 0.05 -14.32 5.12
C GLY A 221 0.52 -13.13 5.97
N LEU A 222 0.31 -11.90 5.53
CA LEU A 222 0.67 -10.71 6.29
C LEU A 222 -0.20 -10.51 7.54
N PHE A 223 -1.33 -11.24 7.66
CA PHE A 223 -2.18 -11.19 8.85
C PHE A 223 -1.50 -11.78 10.10
N ASP A 224 -0.46 -12.60 9.94
CA ASP A 224 0.36 -13.10 11.06
C ASP A 224 1.05 -11.98 11.84
N PHE A 225 1.27 -10.81 11.24
CA PHE A 225 1.98 -9.72 11.93
C PHE A 225 1.12 -9.04 13.01
N LEU A 226 -0.19 -9.31 13.06
CA LEU A 226 -1.14 -8.61 13.91
C LEU A 226 -1.70 -9.44 15.08
N PHE A 227 -1.56 -10.76 15.04
CA PHE A 227 -2.16 -11.71 16.00
C PHE A 227 -1.22 -12.86 16.36
#